data_AF-A0A9Q0IW42-F1
#
_entry.id   AF-A0A9Q0IW42-F1
#
_cell.length_a   1.000
_cell.length_b   1.000
_cell.length_c   1.000
_cell.angle_alpha   90.00
_cell.angle_beta   90.00
_cell.angle_gamma   90.00
#
_symmetry.space_group_name_H-M   'P 1'
#
loop_
_entity.id
_entity.type
_entity.pdbx_description
1 polymer ?
#
loop_
_entity_poly.entity_id
_entity_poly.type
_entity_poly.pdbx_seq_one_letter_code
_entity_poly.pdbx_strand_id
1 'polypeptide(L)'
;MFWSFKDTVMSVRGGGLRVTMLTCWGSLLLLLGPACDGAPVPSQREALRCQETSRQTGGRVVLTAAERRLDARLRTMMEREMSREPFPPSVHFFRAKPLIEESPVFRLLQKMPKGDLWWPLKHKVPLWI
;
A
#
# COMPACT_ATOMS: atom_id res chain seq x y z
N MET A 1 8.48 28.13 -43.68
CA MET A 1 7.04 28.38 -43.95
C MET A 1 6.29 28.02 -42.67
N PHE A 2 6.15 28.87 -41.65
CA PHE A 2 5.59 30.22 -41.60
C PHE A 2 4.16 30.30 -42.13
N TRP A 3 3.22 29.89 -41.28
CA TRP A 3 1.80 30.24 -41.30
C TRP A 3 1.45 30.49 -39.82
N SER A 4 1.67 31.70 -39.31
CA SER A 4 0.69 32.81 -39.24
C SER A 4 -0.54 32.46 -38.40
N PHE A 5 -0.36 32.37 -37.07
CA PHE A 5 -1.41 32.43 -36.06
C PHE A 5 -1.58 33.89 -35.61
N LYS A 6 -1.93 34.74 -36.57
CA LYS A 6 -2.37 36.12 -36.31
C LYS A 6 -3.84 36.15 -36.67
N ASP A 7 -4.61 36.77 -35.79
CA ASP A 7 -6.03 37.11 -35.95
C ASP A 7 -7.01 36.08 -35.36
N THR A 8 -7.04 36.03 -34.02
CA THR A 8 -8.28 35.70 -33.32
C THR A 8 -8.37 36.54 -32.04
N VAL A 9 -9.18 37.59 -32.14
CA VAL A 9 -9.94 38.24 -31.06
C VAL A 9 -9.15 39.20 -30.16
N MET A 10 -8.98 40.42 -30.66
CA MET A 10 -8.95 41.64 -29.83
C MET A 10 -10.16 42.48 -30.21
N SER A 11 -11.30 42.19 -29.58
CA SER A 11 -12.45 43.09 -29.52
C SER A 11 -13.04 42.99 -28.12
N VAL A 12 -12.58 43.86 -27.23
CA VAL A 12 -13.24 44.12 -25.95
C VAL A 12 -13.31 45.64 -25.78
N ARG A 13 -14.41 46.21 -26.29
CA ARG A 13 -14.93 47.50 -25.81
C ARG A 13 -15.67 47.25 -24.49
N GLY A 14 -15.33 48.04 -23.47
CA GLY A 14 -16.21 48.33 -22.33
C GLY A 14 -16.10 47.37 -21.14
N GLY A 15 -15.61 47.88 -20.00
CA GLY A 15 -15.75 47.23 -18.69
C GLY A 15 -14.50 47.19 -17.81
N GLY A 16 -13.83 48.34 -17.63
CA GLY A 16 -12.46 48.42 -17.12
C GLY A 16 -12.18 48.29 -15.61
N LEU A 17 -13.15 48.01 -14.73
CA LEU A 17 -12.89 48.04 -13.27
C LEU A 17 -13.18 46.75 -12.49
N ARG A 18 -13.92 45.78 -13.05
CA ARG A 18 -14.24 44.51 -12.34
C ARG A 18 -13.34 43.33 -12.73
N VAL A 19 -12.80 43.34 -13.95
CA VAL A 19 -12.00 42.24 -14.51
C VAL A 19 -10.54 42.28 -14.03
N THR A 20 -10.01 43.47 -13.76
CA THR A 20 -8.64 43.67 -13.26
C THR A 20 -8.44 43.16 -11.83
N MET A 21 -9.48 43.24 -10.98
CA MET A 21 -9.37 42.77 -9.59
C MET A 21 -9.34 41.23 -9.49
N LEU A 22 -10.13 40.54 -10.32
CA LEU A 22 -10.16 39.07 -10.40
C LEU A 22 -8.89 38.47 -11.02
N THR A 23 -8.31 39.13 -12.02
CA THR A 23 -7.05 38.70 -12.65
C THR A 23 -5.84 38.96 -11.76
N CYS A 24 -5.85 40.05 -10.99
CA CYS A 24 -4.84 40.35 -9.98
C CYS A 24 -4.91 39.37 -8.79
N TRP A 25 -6.12 39.00 -8.35
CA TRP A 25 -6.32 37.98 -7.31
C TRP A 25 -5.91 36.58 -7.77
N GLY A 26 -6.24 36.19 -9.01
CA GLY A 26 -5.82 34.90 -9.59
C GLY A 26 -4.30 34.80 -9.76
N SER A 27 -3.65 35.90 -10.16
CA SER A 27 -2.18 35.96 -10.28
C SER A 27 -1.49 35.94 -8.91
N LEU A 28 -2.07 36.59 -7.91
CA LEU A 28 -1.58 36.58 -6.53
C LEU A 28 -1.73 35.18 -5.88
N LEU A 29 -2.81 34.46 -6.20
CA LEU A 29 -3.04 33.08 -5.73
C LEU A 29 -2.09 32.06 -6.37
N LEU A 30 -1.68 32.28 -7.63
CA LEU A 30 -0.70 31.46 -8.35
C LEU A 30 0.75 31.68 -7.86
N LEU A 31 1.07 32.87 -7.35
CA LEU A 31 2.39 33.21 -6.77
C LEU A 31 2.56 32.75 -5.32
N LEU A 32 1.45 32.48 -4.60
CA LEU A 32 1.44 31.96 -3.23
C LEU A 32 1.15 30.46 -3.12
N GLY A 33 1.06 29.74 -4.25
CA GLY A 33 1.00 28.29 -4.23
C GLY A 33 2.32 27.77 -3.64
N PRO A 34 2.32 27.10 -2.47
CA PRO A 34 3.55 26.56 -1.95
C PRO A 34 4.03 25.54 -2.99
N ALA A 35 5.25 25.72 -3.50
CA ALA A 35 5.98 24.65 -4.14
C ALA A 35 6.33 23.62 -3.05
N CYS A 36 5.30 22.94 -2.55
CA CYS A 36 5.45 21.73 -1.80
C CYS A 36 5.94 20.70 -2.80
N ASP A 37 7.25 20.56 -2.95
CA ASP A 37 7.87 19.28 -3.29
C ASP A 37 7.57 18.32 -2.13
N GLY A 38 6.30 17.93 -2.00
CA GLY A 38 5.80 17.01 -0.98
C GLY A 38 6.13 15.56 -1.29
N ALA A 39 6.74 15.29 -2.45
CA ALA A 39 7.25 13.98 -2.81
C ALA A 39 8.64 13.81 -2.19
N PRO A 40 8.83 12.89 -1.22
CA PRO A 40 10.14 12.60 -0.69
C PRO A 40 11.07 12.12 -1.82
N VAL A 41 12.33 12.51 -1.75
CA VAL A 41 13.36 12.12 -2.73
C VAL A 41 13.34 10.59 -2.92
N PRO A 42 13.32 10.05 -4.15
CA PRO A 42 13.18 8.61 -4.39
C PRO A 42 14.22 7.76 -3.64
N SER A 43 15.47 8.23 -3.56
CA SER A 43 16.55 7.55 -2.83
C SER A 43 16.28 7.47 -1.33
N GLN A 44 15.75 8.54 -0.73
CA GLN A 44 15.37 8.58 0.68
C GLN A 44 14.22 7.60 0.97
N ARG A 45 13.23 7.53 0.07
CA ARG A 45 12.13 6.57 0.18
C ARG A 45 12.62 5.12 0.15
N GLU A 46 13.51 4.78 -0.79
CA GLU A 46 14.06 3.42 -0.88
C GLU A 46 14.94 3.07 0.33
N ALA A 47 15.74 4.03 0.82
CA ALA A 47 16.53 3.84 2.04
C ALA A 47 15.63 3.50 3.25
N LEU A 48 14.52 4.23 3.42
CA LEU A 48 13.55 3.94 4.48
C LEU A 48 12.83 2.60 4.28
N ARG A 49 12.49 2.21 3.04
CA ARG A 49 11.88 0.91 2.76
C ARG A 49 12.82 -0.24 3.13
N CYS A 50 14.10 -0.16 2.73
CA CYS A 50 15.11 -1.15 3.09
C CYS A 50 15.32 -1.22 4.61
N GLN A 51 15.37 -0.07 5.28
CA GLN A 51 15.49 -0.01 6.73
C GLN A 51 14.32 -0.71 7.42
N GLU A 52 13.09 -0.44 6.99
CA GLU A 52 11.88 -1.08 7.52
C GLU A 52 11.90 -2.59 7.30
N THR A 53 12.14 -3.05 6.06
CA THR A 53 12.26 -4.49 5.74
C THR A 53 13.31 -5.19 6.60
N SER A 54 14.44 -4.55 6.88
CA SER A 54 15.50 -5.14 7.70
C SER A 54 15.19 -5.21 9.20
N ARG A 55 14.26 -4.38 9.69
CA ARG A 55 13.87 -4.30 11.11
C ARG A 55 12.67 -5.19 11.44
N GLN A 56 11.87 -5.54 10.44
CA GLN A 56 10.76 -6.47 10.59
C GLN A 56 11.23 -7.84 11.11
N THR A 57 10.33 -8.56 11.78
CA THR A 57 10.58 -9.92 12.27
C THR A 57 11.02 -10.82 11.12
N GLY A 58 12.21 -11.42 11.24
CA GLY A 58 12.78 -12.26 10.20
C GLY A 58 13.41 -11.49 9.02
N GLY A 59 13.45 -10.15 9.04
CA GLY A 59 13.94 -9.31 7.94
C GLY A 59 15.42 -9.43 7.60
N ARG A 60 16.23 -10.03 8.51
CA ARG A 60 17.66 -10.32 8.30
C ARG A 60 17.95 -11.80 8.03
N VAL A 61 16.92 -12.64 7.92
CA VAL A 61 17.09 -14.07 7.64
C VAL A 61 17.48 -14.24 6.18
N VAL A 62 18.60 -14.92 5.93
CA VAL A 62 19.08 -15.20 4.57
C VAL A 62 18.36 -16.44 4.05
N LEU A 63 17.54 -16.26 3.01
CA LEU A 63 16.77 -17.34 2.38
C LEU A 63 17.58 -18.06 1.31
N THR A 64 17.48 -19.39 1.29
CA THR A 64 18.01 -20.24 0.21
C THR A 64 17.24 -20.05 -1.11
N ALA A 65 17.76 -20.58 -2.21
CA ALA A 65 17.09 -20.48 -3.52
C ALA A 65 15.71 -21.17 -3.53
N ALA A 66 15.54 -22.28 -2.81
CA ALA A 66 14.27 -22.97 -2.69
C ALA A 66 13.26 -22.16 -1.86
N GLU A 67 13.71 -21.61 -0.73
CA GLU A 67 12.88 -20.77 0.15
C GLU A 67 12.42 -19.49 -0.54
N ARG A 68 13.29 -18.82 -1.32
CA ARG A 68 12.88 -17.64 -2.11
C ARG A 68 11.78 -17.95 -3.13
N ARG A 69 11.82 -19.13 -3.76
CA ARG A 69 10.75 -19.56 -4.69
C ARG A 69 9.45 -19.81 -3.94
N LEU A 70 9.51 -20.45 -2.77
CA LEU A 70 8.36 -20.67 -1.91
C LEU A 70 7.77 -19.34 -1.41
N ASP A 71 8.62 -18.42 -0.95
CA ASP A 71 8.23 -17.09 -0.46
C ASP A 71 7.50 -16.28 -1.54
N ALA A 72 8.06 -16.21 -2.76
CA ALA A 72 7.40 -15.54 -3.88
C ALA A 72 6.00 -16.12 -4.18
N ARG A 73 5.87 -17.46 -4.14
CA ARG A 73 4.58 -18.12 -4.32
C ARG A 73 3.62 -17.84 -3.15
N LEU A 74 4.10 -17.88 -1.91
CA LEU A 74 3.29 -17.60 -0.73
C LEU A 74 2.80 -16.16 -0.73
N ARG A 75 3.67 -15.21 -1.08
CA ARG A 75 3.35 -13.78 -1.16
C ARG A 75 2.28 -13.49 -2.20
N THR A 76 2.40 -14.05 -3.41
CA THR A 76 1.35 -13.91 -4.44
C THR A 76 0.02 -14.54 -4.02
N MET A 77 0.02 -15.63 -3.26
CA MET A 77 -1.20 -16.20 -2.68
C MET A 77 -1.81 -15.29 -1.62
N MET A 78 -0.99 -14.71 -0.74
CA MET A 78 -1.45 -13.75 0.27
C MET A 78 -2.01 -12.47 -0.36
N GLU A 79 -1.36 -11.90 -1.36
CA GLU A 79 -1.83 -10.70 -2.07
C GLU A 79 -3.23 -10.93 -2.69
N ARG A 80 -3.47 -12.11 -3.27
CA ARG A 80 -4.79 -12.49 -3.80
C ARG A 80 -5.84 -12.62 -2.71
N GLU A 81 -5.49 -13.17 -1.55
CA GLU A 81 -6.42 -13.29 -0.42
C GLU A 81 -6.71 -11.92 0.22
N MET A 82 -5.71 -11.02 0.27
CA MET A 82 -5.88 -9.65 0.76
C MET A 82 -6.77 -8.81 -0.15
N SER A 83 -6.79 -9.08 -1.46
CA SER A 83 -7.70 -8.41 -2.40
C SER A 83 -9.15 -8.90 -2.35
N ARG A 84 -9.44 -9.99 -1.62
CA ARG A 84 -10.78 -10.58 -1.53
C ARG A 84 -11.53 -9.98 -0.35
N GLU A 85 -12.80 -9.64 -0.58
CA GLU A 85 -13.74 -9.29 0.48
C GLU A 85 -14.69 -10.47 0.75
N PRO A 86 -15.08 -10.73 2.01
CA PRO A 86 -14.63 -10.04 3.21
C PRO A 86 -13.21 -10.47 3.64
N PHE A 87 -12.40 -9.51 4.12
CA PHE A 87 -11.06 -9.80 4.63
C PHE A 87 -11.16 -10.55 5.98
N PRO A 88 -10.75 -11.83 6.07
CA PRO A 88 -11.03 -12.65 7.27
C PRO A 88 -10.49 -12.07 8.59
N PRO A 89 -9.31 -11.42 8.63
CA PRO A 89 -8.82 -10.79 9.87
C PRO A 89 -9.62 -9.58 10.35
N SER A 90 -10.41 -8.92 9.50
CA SER A 90 -11.23 -7.77 9.92
C SER A 90 -12.61 -8.16 10.44
N VAL A 91 -13.00 -9.43 10.35
CA VAL A 91 -14.28 -9.94 10.88
C VAL A 91 -14.04 -10.82 12.10
N HIS A 92 -15.05 -10.93 12.97
CA HIS A 92 -14.93 -11.74 14.18
C HIS A 92 -14.59 -13.20 13.85
N PHE A 93 -13.66 -13.81 14.60
CA PHE A 93 -13.11 -15.14 14.32
C PHE A 93 -14.17 -16.22 14.08
N PHE A 94 -15.23 -16.29 14.89
CA PHE A 94 -16.30 -17.28 14.68
C PHE A 94 -17.01 -17.17 13.32
N ARG A 95 -17.07 -15.97 12.72
CA ARG A 95 -17.59 -15.77 11.36
C ARG A 95 -16.51 -15.96 10.30
N ALA A 96 -15.25 -15.63 10.63
CA ALA A 96 -14.10 -15.79 9.75
C ALA A 96 -13.68 -17.26 9.57
N LYS A 97 -13.91 -18.11 10.58
CA LYS A 97 -13.43 -19.50 10.63
C LYS A 97 -13.69 -20.31 9.35
N PRO A 98 -14.93 -20.40 8.82
CA PRO A 98 -15.17 -21.13 7.57
C PRO A 98 -14.35 -20.57 6.40
N LEU A 99 -14.22 -19.24 6.30
CA LEU A 99 -13.43 -18.58 5.26
C LEU A 99 -11.93 -18.90 5.39
N ILE A 100 -11.43 -18.98 6.63
CA ILE A 100 -10.02 -19.33 6.92
C ILE A 100 -9.76 -20.79 6.54
N GLU A 101 -10.68 -21.71 6.87
CA GLU A 101 -10.54 -23.14 6.58
C GLU A 101 -10.53 -23.43 5.07
N GLU A 102 -11.26 -22.65 4.28
CA GLU A 102 -11.28 -22.73 2.82
C GLU A 102 -9.99 -22.17 2.17
N SER A 103 -9.31 -21.23 2.85
CA SER A 103 -8.16 -20.51 2.29
C SER A 103 -6.99 -21.44 1.92
N PRO A 104 -6.45 -21.33 0.68
CA PRO A 104 -5.27 -22.10 0.29
C PRO A 104 -4.01 -21.69 1.07
N VAL A 105 -3.93 -20.42 1.52
CA VAL A 105 -2.83 -19.94 2.36
C VAL A 105 -2.87 -20.66 3.70
N PHE A 106 -4.03 -20.78 4.33
CA PHE A 106 -4.17 -21.46 5.61
C PHE A 106 -3.78 -22.95 5.55
N ARG A 107 -4.21 -23.65 4.48
CA ARG A 107 -3.81 -25.05 4.24
C ARG A 107 -2.31 -25.24 4.07
N LEU A 108 -1.61 -24.25 3.49
CA LEU A 108 -0.15 -24.26 3.41
C LEU A 108 0.48 -23.99 4.78
N LEU A 109 -0.04 -23.01 5.53
CA LEU A 109 0.43 -22.69 6.89
C LEU A 109 0.29 -23.87 7.85
N GLN A 110 -0.70 -24.76 7.66
CA GLN A 110 -0.85 -25.98 8.46
C GLN A 110 0.29 -26.98 8.25
N LYS A 111 0.93 -26.99 7.07
CA LYS A 111 2.05 -27.88 6.75
C LYS A 111 3.39 -27.32 7.21
N MET A 112 3.45 -26.06 7.60
CA MET A 112 4.68 -25.45 8.10
C MET A 112 5.00 -26.00 9.49
N PRO A 113 6.29 -26.31 9.77
CA PRO A 113 6.72 -26.65 11.12
C PRO A 113 6.66 -25.38 11.98
N LYS A 114 5.51 -25.13 12.58
CA LYS A 114 5.37 -24.13 13.63
C LYS A 114 6.11 -24.73 14.82
N GLY A 115 7.18 -24.07 15.27
CA GLY A 115 8.00 -24.56 16.37
C GLY A 115 7.19 -24.88 17.63
N ASP A 116 7.87 -25.30 18.68
CA ASP A 116 7.19 -25.75 19.89
C ASP A 116 6.31 -24.67 20.51
N LEU A 117 5.17 -25.11 21.03
CA LEU A 117 4.31 -24.29 21.87
C LEU A 117 5.11 -23.86 23.10
N TRP A 118 5.25 -22.54 23.30
CA TRP A 118 6.08 -21.92 24.36
C TRP A 118 5.54 -22.12 25.80
N TRP A 119 4.69 -23.13 26.01
CA TRP A 119 4.14 -23.54 27.30
C TRP A 119 4.24 -25.07 27.44
N PRO A 120 4.68 -25.62 28.59
CA PRO A 120 4.79 -27.06 28.79
C PRO A 120 3.39 -27.68 28.95
N LEU A 121 2.78 -28.11 27.83
CA LEU A 121 1.72 -29.13 27.85
C LEU A 121 2.22 -30.39 27.15
N LYS A 122 3.29 -30.96 27.73
CA LYS A 122 3.71 -32.35 27.55
C LYS A 122 3.04 -33.29 28.56
N HIS A 123 1.82 -32.99 29.00
CA HIS A 123 0.98 -33.98 29.67
C HIS A 123 -0.40 -34.01 29.04
N LYS A 124 -0.71 -35.16 28.44
CA LYS A 124 -2.05 -35.61 28.06
C LYS A 124 -3.02 -35.28 29.20
N VAL A 125 -3.99 -34.40 28.94
CA VAL A 125 -5.23 -34.40 29.70
C VAL A 125 -6.29 -34.98 28.75
N PRO A 126 -6.71 -36.25 28.93
CA PRO A 126 -7.91 -36.74 28.28
C PRO A 126 -9.09 -36.22 29.12
N LEU A 127 -9.75 -35.16 28.67
CA LEU A 127 -11.07 -34.84 29.19
C LEU A 127 -12.09 -35.14 28.10
N TRP A 128 -12.73 -36.30 28.27
CA TRP A 128 -14.05 -36.57 27.74
C TRP A 128 -15.05 -35.65 28.45
N ILE A 129 -15.51 -34.61 27.76
CA ILE A 129 -16.83 -33.98 27.93
C ILE A 129 -17.29 -33.55 26.54
#